data_AF-A0A348WA61-F1
#
_entry.id   AF-A0A348WA61-F1
#
_cell.length_a   1.000
_cell.length_b   1.000
_cell.length_c   1.000
_cell.angle_alpha   90.00
_cell.angle_beta   90.00
_cell.angle_gamma   90.00
#
_symmetry.space_group_name_H-M   'P 1'
#
loop_
_entity.id
_entity.type
_entity.pdbx_description
1 polymer ?
#
loop_
_entity_poly.entity_id
_entity_poly.type
_entity_poly.pdbx_seq_one_letter_code
_entity_poly.pdbx_strand_id
1 'polypeptide(L)' 'VVDETGKLVETTTIYPFQPRNDLRGSEEALLTLIQRHGVALIAIGNGTASRESERLVSDVLKRLPERVARPTPVVVSEAG' A
#
# COMPACT_ATOMS: atom_id res chain seq x y z
N VAL A 1 1.35 1.80 -8.65
CA VAL A 1 2.70 2.29 -8.37
C VAL A 1 3.08 3.27 -9.45
N VAL A 2 3.56 4.43 -9.03
CA VAL A 2 3.97 5.54 -9.91
C VAL A 2 5.43 5.85 -9.58
N ASP A 3 6.25 6.11 -10.59
CA ASP A 3 7.65 6.49 -10.37
C ASP A 3 7.81 7.99 -10.07
N GLU A 4 9.06 8.42 -9.85
CA GLU A 4 9.41 9.82 -9.52
C GLU A 4 9.03 10.84 -10.60
N THR A 5 8.81 10.40 -11.84
CA THR A 5 8.38 11.27 -12.96
C THR A 5 6.86 11.42 -13.02
N GLY A 6 6.12 10.70 -12.18
CA GLY A 6 4.66 10.63 -12.24
C GLY A 6 4.14 9.57 -13.23
N LYS A 7 5.02 8.72 -13.80
CA LYS A 7 4.61 7.68 -14.74
C LYS A 7 4.07 6.46 -14.01
N LEU A 8 2.93 5.95 -14.46
CA LEU A 8 2.36 4.69 -13.98
C LEU A 8 3.24 3.52 -14.42
N VAL A 9 3.70 2.70 -13.47
CA VAL A 9 4.59 1.55 -13.74
C VAL A 9 3.95 0.21 -13.43
N GLU A 10 3.04 0.13 -12.46
CA GLU A 10 2.32 -1.12 -12.14
C GLU A 10 0.97 -0.82 -11.48
N THR A 11 -0.04 -1.64 -11.79
CA THR A 11 -1.36 -1.60 -11.14
C THR A 11 -1.70 -2.97 -10.61
N THR A 12 -2.31 -3.03 -9.43
CA THR A 12 -2.80 -4.26 -8.81
C THR A 12 -4.07 -3.95 -8.04
N THR A 13 -5.00 -4.90 -8.00
CA THR A 13 -6.21 -4.84 -7.19
C THR A 13 -6.14 -5.94 -6.13
N ILE A 14 -6.24 -5.54 -4.87
CA ILE A 14 -6.23 -6.42 -3.70
C ILE A 14 -7.57 -6.34 -2.97
N TYR A 15 -7.90 -7.36 -2.18
CA TYR A 15 -9.21 -7.48 -1.53
C TYR A 15 -9.04 -7.89 -0.05
N PRO A 16 -8.45 -7.03 0.78
CA PRO A 16 -8.12 -7.37 2.18
C PRO A 16 -9.35 -7.48 3.08
N PHE A 17 -10.46 -6.86 2.69
CA PHE A 17 -11.68 -6.76 3.50
C PHE A 17 -12.84 -7.56 2.90
N GLN A 18 -13.98 -7.52 3.57
CA GLN A 18 -15.21 -8.20 3.15
C GLN A 18 -15.59 -7.81 1.70
N PRO A 19 -16.14 -8.74 0.91
CA PRO A 19 -16.50 -10.12 1.26
C PRO A 19 -15.35 -11.13 1.13
N ARG A 20 -14.23 -10.76 0.48
CA ARG A 20 -13.16 -11.72 0.16
C ARG A 20 -12.25 -12.01 1.36
N ASN A 21 -12.03 -11.02 2.22
CA ASN A 21 -11.15 -11.08 3.40
C ASN A 21 -9.77 -11.71 3.13
N ASP A 22 -9.19 -11.42 1.96
CA ASP A 22 -7.88 -11.96 1.61
C ASP A 22 -6.78 -11.04 2.16
N LEU A 23 -6.68 -10.98 3.49
CA LEU A 23 -5.73 -10.12 4.18
C LEU A 23 -4.29 -10.51 3.82
N ARG A 24 -3.96 -11.79 3.95
CA ARG A 24 -2.61 -12.29 3.70
C ARG A 24 -2.19 -12.08 2.24
N GLY A 25 -3.04 -12.39 1.26
CA GLY A 25 -2.71 -12.16 -0.15
C GLY A 25 -2.49 -10.68 -0.46
N SER A 26 -3.28 -9.80 0.17
CA SER A 26 -3.15 -8.35 0.05
C SER A 26 -1.86 -7.83 0.67
N GLU A 27 -1.47 -8.33 1.85
CA GLU A 27 -0.20 -7.99 2.50
C GLU A 27 1.02 -8.42 1.66
N GLU A 28 1.02 -9.64 1.15
CA GLU A 28 2.11 -10.17 0.31
C GLU A 28 2.25 -9.38 -1.00
N ALA A 29 1.12 -9.01 -1.61
CA ALA A 29 1.12 -8.15 -2.79
C ALA A 29 1.75 -6.78 -2.49
N LEU A 30 1.37 -6.13 -1.38
CA LEU A 30 1.95 -4.85 -0.96
C LEU A 30 3.45 -4.97 -0.66
N LEU A 31 3.86 -6.00 0.10
CA LEU A 31 5.28 -6.27 0.39
C LEU A 31 6.10 -6.44 -0.89
N THR A 32 5.55 -7.18 -1.86
CA THR A 32 6.20 -7.41 -3.15
C THR A 32 6.36 -6.12 -3.95
N LEU A 33 5.31 -5.29 -4.02
CA LEU A 33 5.36 -4.01 -4.72
C LEU A 33 6.34 -3.04 -4.09
N ILE A 34 6.35 -2.94 -2.76
CA ILE A 34 7.29 -2.08 -2.03
C ILE A 34 8.74 -2.48 -2.32
N GLN A 35 9.05 -3.77 -2.21
CA GLN A 35 10.40 -4.28 -2.43
C GLN A 35 10.86 -4.17 -3.88
N ARG A 36 9.96 -4.46 -4.83
CA ARG A 36 10.29 -4.44 -6.26
C ARG A 36 10.58 -3.03 -6.77
N HIS A 37 9.81 -2.05 -6.31
CA HIS A 37 9.85 -0.69 -6.84
C HIS A 37 10.57 0.31 -5.94
N GLY A 38 11.04 -0.10 -4.75
CA GLY A 38 11.69 0.81 -3.81
C GLY A 38 10.78 1.97 -3.39
N VAL A 39 9.51 1.66 -3.12
CA VAL A 39 8.47 2.67 -2.86
C VAL A 39 8.84 3.54 -1.65
N ALA A 40 8.90 4.86 -1.83
CA ALA A 40 9.20 5.81 -0.75
C ALA A 40 7.94 6.31 -0.02
N LEU A 41 6.81 6.39 -0.72
CA LEU A 41 5.54 6.94 -0.21
C LEU A 41 4.38 6.00 -0.53
N ILE A 42 3.44 5.88 0.41
CA ILE A 42 2.16 5.19 0.20
C ILE A 42 1.04 6.19 0.42
N ALA A 43 0.38 6.60 -0.67
CA ALA A 43 -0.81 7.43 -0.60
C ALA A 43 -2.04 6.55 -0.30
N ILE A 44 -2.78 6.89 0.74
CA ILE A 44 -4.00 6.20 1.16
C ILE A 44 -5.15 7.21 1.04
N GLY A 45 -6.13 6.89 0.21
CA GLY A 45 -7.32 7.72 0.10
C GLY A 45 -8.12 7.75 1.40
N ASN A 46 -8.77 8.89 1.68
CA ASN A 46 -9.56 9.13 2.90
C ASN A 46 -11.04 8.72 2.80
N GLY A 47 -11.39 7.88 1.82
CA GLY A 47 -12.73 7.39 1.57
C GLY A 47 -13.13 6.18 2.42
N THR A 48 -14.01 5.33 1.86
CA THR A 48 -14.53 4.14 2.53
C THR A 48 -13.41 3.15 2.84
N ALA A 49 -13.42 2.59 4.05
CA ALA A 49 -12.42 1.64 4.55
C ALA A 49 -10.98 2.20 4.61
N SER A 50 -10.82 3.53 4.62
CA SER A 50 -9.50 4.20 4.72
C SER A 50 -8.78 3.85 6.01
N ARG A 51 -9.46 3.86 7.16
CA ARG A 51 -8.89 3.51 8.47
C ARG A 51 -8.38 2.08 8.53
N GLU A 52 -9.13 1.15 7.94
CA GLU A 52 -8.76 -0.25 7.81
C GLU A 52 -7.55 -0.41 6.88
N SER A 53 -7.50 0.37 5.80
CA SER A 53 -6.37 0.40 4.86
C SER A 53 -5.09 0.96 5.51
N GLU A 54 -5.22 2.01 6.33
CA GLU A 54 -4.11 2.55 7.14
C GLU A 54 -3.53 1.49 8.09
N ARG A 55 -4.39 0.72 8.77
CA ARG A 55 -3.96 -0.37 9.65
C ARG A 55 -3.24 -1.47 8.88
N LEU A 56 -3.81 -1.91 7.75
CA LEU A 56 -3.19 -2.89 6.85
C LEU A 56 -1.79 -2.43 6.42
N VAL A 57 -1.66 -1.18 5.96
CA VAL A 57 -0.36 -0.63 5.55
C VAL A 57 0.60 -0.59 6.75
N SER A 58 0.15 -0.14 7.92
CA SER A 58 0.98 -0.15 9.14
C SER A 58 1.54 -1.55 9.46
N ASP A 59 0.70 -2.58 9.36
CA ASP A 59 1.09 -3.96 9.64
C ASP A 59 2.03 -4.53 8.58
N VAL A 60 1.80 -4.22 7.30
CA VAL A 60 2.74 -4.52 6.20
C VAL A 60 4.10 -3.90 6.45
N LEU A 61 4.14 -2.61 6.83
CA LEU A 61 5.39 -1.88 7.06
C LEU A 61 6.20 -2.47 8.22
N LYS A 62 5.54 -3.05 9.24
CA LYS A 62 6.23 -3.77 10.34
C LYS A 62 6.92 -5.05 9.89
N ARG A 63 6.45 -5.66 8.78
CA ARG A 63 6.97 -6.92 8.25
C ARG A 63 8.07 -6.75 7.20
N LEU A 64 8.41 -5.52 6.83
CA LEU A 64 9.48 -5.26 5.89
C LEU A 64 10.85 -5.66 6.46
N PRO A 65 11.72 -6.33 5.68
CA PRO A 65 13.09 -6.59 6.08
C PRO A 65 13.86 -5.28 6.36
N GLU A 66 14.76 -5.28 7.34
CA GLU A 66 15.52 -4.08 7.75
C GLU A 66 16.31 -3.42 6.61
N ARG A 67 16.72 -4.20 5.60
CA ARG A 67 17.45 -3.71 4.42
C ARG A 67 16.58 -2.91 3.43
N VAL A 68 15.26 -2.93 3.59
CA VAL A 68 14.32 -2.24 2.70
C VAL A 68 13.92 -0.93 3.37
N ALA A 69 14.16 0.18 2.68
CA ALA A 69 13.72 1.49 3.15
C ALA A 69 12.21 1.46 3.40
N ARG A 70 11.79 1.89 4.59
CA ARG A 70 10.38 1.87 4.98
C ARG A 70 9.63 3.04 4.32
N PRO A 71 8.62 2.80 3.48
CA PRO A 71 7.79 3.86 2.94
C PRO A 71 7.09 4.68 4.03
N THR A 72 6.85 5.96 3.75
CA THR A 72 6.00 6.81 4.59
C THR A 72 4.55 6.77 4.10
N PRO A 73 3.59 6.31 4.92
CA PRO A 73 2.18 6.40 4.57
C PRO A 73 1.66 7.83 4.74
N VAL A 74 0.83 8.29 3.80
CA VAL A 74 0.19 9.61 3.83
C VAL A 74 -1.26 9.46 3.45
N VAL A 75 -2.16 10.01 4.27
CA VAL A 75 -3.59 10.07 3.94
C VAL A 75 -3.83 11.25 3.00
N VAL A 76 -4.53 11.01 1.90
CA VAL A 76 -4.83 12.02 0.87
C VAL A 76 -6.33 12.15 0.66
N SER A 77 -6.76 13.34 0.26
CA SER A 77 -8.16 13.58 -0.10
C SER A 77 -8.48 12.90 -1.43
N GLU A 78 -9.55 12.10 -1.45
CA GLU A 78 -10.14 11.55 -2.68
C GLU A 78 -11.20 12.48 -3.30
N ALA A 79 -11.50 13.62 -2.65
CA ALA A 79 -12.32 14.65 -3.25
C ALA A 79 -11.55 15.28 -4.42
N GLY A 80 -12.09 15.11 -5.63
CA GLY A 80 -11.65 15.79 -6.85
C GLY A 80 -12.20 17.20 -6.97
#